data_AF-A0A7S1VCP7-F1
#
_entry.id   AF-A0A7S1VCP7-F1
#
_cell.length_a   1.000
_cell.length_b   1.000
_cell.length_c   1.000
_cell.angle_alpha   90.00
_cell.angle_beta   90.00
_cell.angle_gamma   90.00
#
_symmetry.space_group_name_H-M   'P 1'
#
loop_
_entity.id
_entity.type
_entity.pdbx_description
1 polymer ?
#
loop_
_entity_poly.entity_id
_entity_poly.type
_entity_poly.pdbx_seq_one_letter_code
_entity_poly.pdbx_strand_id
1 'polypeptide(L)'
;MIFWMAQAFWVFLISWPLIAVQALDTDADFGGGSSEERSTSLTFYDMIFLFGFALGVVCEILSDVQKSMWVANGRKGTFCQVGLWKYSRHPNYFGEILQWG
;
A
#
# COMPACT_ATOMS: atom_id res chain seq x y z
N MET A 1 -8.53 13.42 4.11
CA MET A 1 -7.83 13.15 2.85
C MET A 1 -6.47 13.84 2.84
N ILE A 2 -6.37 15.17 2.69
CA ILE A 2 -5.07 15.90 2.72
C ILE A 2 -4.27 15.68 4.01
N PHE A 3 -4.91 15.68 5.17
CA PHE A 3 -4.23 15.41 6.46
C PHE A 3 -3.58 14.02 6.50
N TRP A 4 -4.30 12.99 6.03
CA TRP A 4 -3.81 11.61 5.98
C TRP A 4 -2.69 11.42 4.96
N MET A 5 -2.80 12.05 3.78
CA MET A 5 -1.73 12.04 2.78
C MET A 5 -0.47 12.77 3.28
N ALA A 6 -0.62 13.88 3.99
CA ALA A 6 0.51 14.59 4.61
C ALA A 6 1.17 13.74 5.71
N GLN A 7 0.39 13.00 6.49
CA GLN A 7 0.93 12.09 7.51
C GLN A 7 1.69 10.91 6.87
N ALA A 8 1.15 10.28 5.83
CA ALA A 8 1.83 9.20 5.11
C ALA A 8 3.13 9.69 4.45
N PHE A 9 3.10 10.87 3.84
CA PHE A 9 4.27 11.52 3.25
C PHE A 9 5.34 11.84 4.32
N TRP A 10 4.91 12.33 5.49
CA TRP A 10 5.82 12.59 6.60
C TRP A 10 6.50 11.33 7.11
N VAL A 11 5.73 10.25 7.30
CA VAL A 11 6.26 8.93 7.73
C VAL A 11 7.26 8.39 6.69
N PHE A 12 6.99 8.56 5.40
CA PHE A 12 7.92 8.18 4.33
C PHE A 12 9.22 8.99 4.35
N LEU A 13 9.14 10.32 4.54
CA LEU A 13 10.33 11.18 4.60
C LEU A 13 11.25 10.83 5.77
N ILE A 14 10.69 10.50 6.94
CA ILE A 14 11.47 10.13 8.12
C ILE A 14 12.01 8.70 8.05
N SER A 15 11.30 7.78 7.36
CA SER A 15 11.75 6.39 7.18
C SER A 15 12.79 6.25 6.08
N TRP A 16 12.80 7.14 5.08
CA TRP A 16 13.76 7.12 3.97
C TRP A 16 15.23 7.00 4.38
N PRO A 17 15.79 7.84 5.30
CA PRO A 17 17.18 7.70 5.72
C PRO A 17 17.45 6.39 6.48
N LEU A 18 16.46 5.85 7.21
CA LEU A 18 16.60 4.55 7.87
C LEU A 18 16.65 3.40 6.85
N ILE A 19 15.79 3.44 5.84
CA ILE A 19 15.81 2.49 4.71
C ILE A 19 17.13 2.62 3.94
N ALA A 20 17.60 3.84 3.70
CA ALA A 20 18.88 4.08 3.05
C ALA A 20 20.05 3.55 3.88
N VAL A 21 20.07 3.77 5.20
CA VAL A 21 21.09 3.19 6.08
C VAL A 21 21.00 1.67 6.10
N GLN A 22 19.82 1.06 6.20
CA GLN A 22 19.68 -0.40 6.13
C GLN A 22 20.11 -0.97 4.77
N ALA A 23 19.85 -0.23 3.69
CA ALA A 23 20.30 -0.58 2.34
C ALA A 23 21.83 -0.46 2.21
N LEU A 24 22.47 0.51 2.89
CA LEU A 24 23.92 0.72 2.90
C LEU A 24 24.65 -0.20 3.90
N ASP A 25 24.04 -0.52 5.05
CA ASP A 25 24.57 -1.41 6.10
C ASP A 25 24.48 -2.88 5.68
N THR A 26 23.71 -3.16 4.63
CA THR A 26 23.81 -4.41 3.88
C THR A 26 25.17 -4.55 3.17
N ASP A 27 25.89 -3.45 2.92
CA ASP A 27 27.24 -3.42 2.33
C ASP A 27 28.35 -3.07 3.35
N ALA A 28 28.02 -2.54 4.53
CA ALA A 28 28.99 -2.25 5.59
C ALA A 28 29.20 -3.47 6.49
N ASP A 29 29.80 -4.49 5.89
CA ASP A 29 30.51 -5.56 6.56
C ASP A 29 31.50 -4.99 7.60
N PHE A 30 31.10 -4.98 8.87
CA PHE A 30 32.05 -4.88 9.99
C PHE A 30 32.77 -6.23 10.11
N GLY A 31 33.69 -6.49 9.19
CA GLY A 31 34.69 -7.54 9.32
C GLY A 31 34.58 -8.75 8.37
N GLY A 32 35.01 -8.55 7.13
CA GLY A 32 35.63 -9.56 6.28
C GLY A 32 34.71 -10.62 5.69
N GLY A 33 34.15 -10.36 4.52
CA GLY A 33 33.63 -11.44 3.68
C GLY A 33 33.13 -11.01 2.31
N SER A 34 33.93 -11.30 1.28
CA SER A 34 33.57 -11.51 -0.13
C SER A 34 32.29 -10.85 -0.65
N SER A 35 32.48 -9.97 -1.64
CA SER A 35 31.51 -9.64 -2.69
C SER A 35 30.92 -10.90 -3.31
N GLU A 36 29.86 -11.44 -2.70
CA GLU A 36 29.00 -12.44 -3.29
C GLU A 36 27.98 -11.72 -4.16
N GLU A 37 27.87 -12.15 -5.42
CA GLU A 37 26.77 -11.79 -6.30
C GLU A 37 25.45 -12.09 -5.58
N ARG A 38 24.87 -11.06 -4.96
CA ARG A 38 23.56 -11.15 -4.34
C ARG A 38 22.56 -11.27 -5.48
N SER A 39 22.33 -12.50 -5.92
CA SER A 39 21.16 -12.85 -6.69
C SER A 39 19.97 -12.41 -5.85
N THR A 40 19.44 -11.23 -6.16
CA THR A 40 18.17 -10.71 -5.64
C THR A 40 17.06 -11.59 -6.18
N SER A 41 17.06 -12.84 -5.73
CA SER A 41 15.94 -13.73 -5.92
C SER A 41 14.84 -13.13 -5.07
N LEU A 42 13.88 -12.46 -5.72
CA LEU A 42 12.61 -12.07 -5.10
C LEU A 42 12.13 -13.29 -4.31
N THR A 43 12.13 -13.16 -2.98
CA THR A 43 11.71 -14.25 -2.14
C THR A 43 10.23 -14.46 -2.43
N PHE A 44 9.75 -15.71 -2.39
CA PHE A 44 8.33 -16.01 -2.58
C PHE A 44 7.42 -15.12 -1.70
N TYR A 45 7.88 -14.82 -0.49
CA TYR A 45 7.24 -13.88 0.43
C TYR A 45 7.17 -12.44 -0.13
N ASP A 46 8.25 -11.92 -0.73
CA ASP A 46 8.27 -10.58 -1.33
C ASP A 46 7.21 -10.44 -2.43
N MET A 47 7.04 -11.48 -3.25
CA MET A 47 6.01 -11.51 -4.29
C MET A 47 4.59 -11.54 -3.71
N ILE A 48 4.35 -12.31 -2.63
CA ILE A 48 3.04 -12.35 -1.96
C ILE A 48 2.70 -10.99 -1.36
N PHE A 49 3.65 -10.37 -0.63
CA PHE A 49 3.43 -9.07 -0.03
C PHE A 49 3.20 -7.99 -1.08
N LEU A 50 4.00 -7.97 -2.15
CA LEU A 50 3.82 -7.03 -3.24
C LEU A 50 2.47 -7.21 -3.94
N PHE A 51 2.04 -8.44 -4.17
CA PHE A 51 0.75 -8.74 -4.78
C PHE A 51 -0.41 -8.33 -3.87
N GLY A 52 -0.34 -8.65 -2.57
CA GLY A 52 -1.34 -8.27 -1.57
C GLY A 52 -1.47 -6.75 -1.45
N PHE A 53 -0.32 -6.05 -1.42
CA PHE A 53 -0.26 -4.59 -1.38
C PHE A 53 -0.89 -3.98 -2.64
N ALA A 54 -0.52 -4.45 -3.83
CA ALA A 54 -1.08 -3.98 -5.09
C ALA A 54 -2.61 -4.21 -5.16
N LEU A 55 -3.08 -5.38 -4.70
CA LEU A 55 -4.51 -5.68 -4.62
C LEU A 55 -5.22 -4.72 -3.65
N GLY A 56 -4.63 -4.44 -2.49
CA GLY A 56 -5.16 -3.50 -1.50
C GLY A 56 -5.34 -2.10 -2.09
N VAL A 57 -4.30 -1.57 -2.75
CA VAL A 57 -4.33 -0.28 -3.45
C VAL A 57 -5.43 -0.25 -4.52
N VAL A 58 -5.53 -1.29 -5.35
CA VAL A 58 -6.54 -1.36 -6.41
C VAL A 58 -7.95 -1.38 -5.81
N CYS A 59 -8.18 -2.19 -4.78
CA CYS A 59 -9.47 -2.23 -4.09
C CYS A 59 -9.85 -0.86 -3.55
N GLU A 60 -8.94 -0.19 -2.84
CA GLU A 60 -9.15 1.14 -2.28
C GLU A 60 -9.52 2.17 -3.35
N ILE A 61 -8.72 2.27 -4.42
CA ILE A 61 -8.96 3.19 -5.54
C ILE A 61 -10.32 2.90 -6.19
N LEU A 62 -10.63 1.62 -6.46
CA LEU A 62 -11.89 1.25 -7.11
C LEU A 62 -13.10 1.65 -6.27
N SER A 63 -13.07 1.42 -4.95
CA SER A 63 -14.20 1.80 -4.11
C SER A 63 -14.33 3.31 -3.91
N ASP A 64 -13.22 4.06 -3.87
CA ASP A 64 -13.26 5.53 -3.82
C ASP A 64 -13.76 6.15 -5.13
N VAL A 65 -13.35 5.60 -6.27
CA VAL A 65 -13.86 6.02 -7.58
C VAL A 65 -15.34 5.70 -7.71
N GLN A 66 -15.77 4.50 -7.33
CA GLN A 66 -17.20 4.10 -7.35
C GLN A 66 -18.05 5.04 -6.49
N LYS A 67 -17.57 5.38 -5.30
CA LYS A 67 -18.26 6.33 -4.40
C LYS A 67 -18.31 7.72 -5.01
N SER A 68 -17.19 8.21 -5.55
CA SER A 68 -17.08 9.51 -6.20
C SER A 68 -18.04 9.64 -7.39
N MET A 69 -18.10 8.62 -8.26
CA MET A 69 -19.04 8.57 -9.37
C MET A 69 -20.50 8.49 -8.91
N TRP A 70 -20.80 7.73 -7.86
CA TRP A 70 -22.17 7.68 -7.30
C TRP A 70 -22.61 9.03 -6.74
N VAL A 71 -21.71 9.77 -6.09
CA VAL A 71 -21.97 11.12 -5.62
C VAL A 71 -22.18 12.08 -6.79
N ALA A 72 -21.34 12.01 -7.82
CA ALA A 72 -21.45 12.85 -9.01
C ALA A 72 -22.77 12.60 -9.79
N ASN A 73 -23.24 11.36 -9.82
CA ASN A 73 -24.49 10.96 -10.50
C ASN A 73 -25.77 11.23 -9.68
N GLY A 74 -25.69 12.09 -8.65
CA GLY A 74 -26.86 12.59 -7.92
C GLY A 74 -27.31 11.76 -6.72
N ARG A 75 -26.44 10.90 -6.17
CA ARG A 75 -26.68 10.10 -4.93
C ARG A 75 -28.05 9.42 -4.91
N LYS A 76 -28.23 8.41 -5.76
CA LYS A 76 -29.46 7.61 -5.76
C LYS A 76 -29.49 6.70 -4.52
N GLY A 77 -30.28 7.08 -3.52
CA GLY A 77 -30.52 6.32 -2.27
C GLY A 77 -29.67 6.77 -1.07
N THR A 78 -29.83 6.09 0.06
CA THR A 78 -29.13 6.42 1.32
C THR A 78 -27.69 5.92 1.34
N PHE A 79 -27.37 4.86 0.57
CA PHE A 79 -26.06 4.23 0.52
C PHE A 79 -25.65 3.91 -0.93
N CYS A 80 -24.35 4.01 -1.22
CA CYS A 80 -23.79 3.53 -2.48
C CYS A 80 -23.98 2.00 -2.54
N GLN A 81 -24.59 1.50 -3.60
CA GLN A 81 -24.77 0.05 -3.85
C GLN A 81 -24.04 -0.41 -5.12
N VAL A 82 -23.08 0.39 -5.59
CA VAL A 82 -22.36 0.15 -6.85
C VAL A 82 -21.11 -0.68 -6.59
N GLY A 83 -20.93 -1.77 -7.34
CA GLY A 83 -19.70 -2.57 -7.34
C GLY A 83 -19.38 -3.18 -5.97
N LEU A 84 -18.21 -2.84 -5.42
CA LEU A 84 -17.74 -3.39 -4.14
C LEU A 84 -18.62 -2.96 -2.96
N TRP A 85 -19.31 -1.82 -3.09
CA TRP A 85 -20.26 -1.32 -2.09
C TRP A 85 -21.53 -2.17 -1.95
N LYS A 86 -21.80 -3.08 -2.91
CA LYS A 86 -22.90 -4.05 -2.80
C LYS A 86 -22.58 -5.17 -1.80
N TYR A 87 -21.31 -5.52 -1.64
CA TYR A 87 -20.86 -6.64 -0.82
C TYR A 87 -20.49 -6.22 0.60
N SER A 88 -19.93 -5.01 0.77
CA SER A 88 -19.55 -4.48 2.07
C SER A 88 -19.95 -3.01 2.21
N ARG A 89 -20.23 -2.57 3.44
CA ARG A 89 -20.51 -1.15 3.75
C ARG A 89 -19.26 -0.27 3.70
N HIS A 90 -18.07 -0.86 3.80
CA HIS A 90 -16.79 -0.18 3.79
C HIS A 90 -15.76 -0.94 2.95
N PRO A 91 -15.93 -1.06 1.62
CA PRO A 91 -14.99 -1.79 0.77
C PRO A 91 -13.58 -1.20 0.78
N ASN A 92 -13.42 0.11 1.00
CA ASN A 92 -12.10 0.74 1.18
C ASN A 92 -11.30 0.15 2.35
N TYR A 93 -11.96 -0.25 3.44
CA TYR A 93 -11.27 -0.77 4.63
C TYR A 93 -10.59 -2.12 4.36
N PHE A 94 -11.05 -2.87 3.36
CA PHE A 94 -10.37 -4.09 2.95
C PHE A 94 -8.99 -3.79 2.34
N GLY A 95 -8.86 -2.71 1.57
CA GLY A 95 -7.58 -2.24 1.05
C GLY A 95 -6.61 -1.84 2.15
N GLU A 96 -7.10 -1.07 3.13
CA GLU A 96 -6.33 -0.68 4.31
C GLU A 96 -5.82 -1.90 5.11
N ILE A 97 -6.65 -2.92 5.32
CA ILE A 97 -6.22 -4.15 6.01
C ILE A 97 -5.16 -4.90 5.21
N LEU A 98 -5.21 -4.88 3.87
CA LEU A 98 -4.19 -5.53 3.04
C LEU A 98 -2.88 -4.74 2.94
N GLN A 99 -2.93 -3.41 3.09
CA GLN A 99 -1.74 -2.55 3.06
C GLN A 99 -1.03 -2.51 4.41
N TRP A 100 -1.79 -2.52 5.52
CA TRP A 100 -1.27 -2.35 6.87
C TRP A 100 -1.30 -3.62 7.73
N GLY A 101 -1.87 -4.70 7.22
CA GLY A 101 -1.97 -6.00 7.90
C GLY A 101 -0.73 -6.86 7.81
#